data_AF-A0AAU9SNP3-F1
#
_entry.id   AF-A0AAU9SNP3-F1
#
_cell.length_a   1.000
_cell.length_b   1.000
_cell.length_c   1.000
_cell.angle_alpha   90.00
_cell.angle_beta   90.00
_cell.angle_gamma   90.00
#
_symmetry.space_group_name_H-M   'P 1'
#
loop_
_entity.id
_entity.type
_entity.pdbx_description
1 polymer ?
#
loop_
_entity_poly.entity_id
_entity_poly.type
_entity_poly.pdbx_seq_one_letter_code
_entity_poly.pdbx_strand_id
1 'polypeptide(L)'
;MPPKLIGGGSYRRDACLRRKRACEKLVEKYGVFDIKGSTVGLGENICDERFPCPDLVLLYARMGLHRYNLLQGTKFQLSRVEKYILSKPPGVVIGSYYITLDAMDPANGSSSQIFQTEVSEEACGRLILLCNLARIRGDKSNGRGVTRINGSLPEWPAENPFEKYNLVEESDDDWIRLYMELAVATKDRSREAKDYGPSTLEIVKVAMDANGEGLNALNATFYVRYKDLYEAQSGKVLDRFAIVRRRLHEDTGSFSLVGSLVTPNPEDFQM
;
A
#
# COMPACT_ATOMS: atom_id res chain seq x y z
N MET A 1 -3.21 -46.37 -37.02
CA MET A 1 -2.20 -45.99 -36.01
C MET A 1 -2.15 -44.46 -35.94
N PRO A 2 -2.54 -43.82 -34.84
CA PRO A 2 -2.34 -42.38 -34.68
C PRO A 2 -0.88 -42.08 -34.27
N PRO A 3 -0.28 -40.97 -34.71
CA PRO A 3 1.07 -40.60 -34.31
C PRO A 3 1.08 -40.16 -32.83
N LYS A 4 2.07 -40.67 -32.09
CA LYS A 4 2.36 -40.32 -30.69
C LYS A 4 2.67 -38.83 -30.56
N LEU A 5 1.91 -38.12 -29.74
CA LEU A 5 2.30 -36.83 -29.16
C LEU A 5 3.42 -37.07 -28.15
N ILE A 6 4.67 -36.81 -28.53
CA ILE A 6 5.83 -36.86 -27.63
C ILE A 6 6.30 -35.44 -27.32
N GLY A 7 6.31 -35.07 -26.04
CA GLY A 7 7.51 -34.41 -25.48
C GLY A 7 7.54 -32.89 -25.24
N GLY A 8 6.44 -32.13 -25.33
CA GLY A 8 6.50 -30.66 -25.14
C GLY A 8 6.65 -30.15 -23.70
N GLY A 9 6.35 -30.98 -22.69
CA GLY A 9 6.20 -30.55 -21.29
C GLY A 9 7.47 -30.58 -20.42
N SER A 10 8.53 -31.28 -20.85
CA SER A 10 9.79 -31.40 -20.08
C SER A 10 10.73 -30.22 -20.37
N TYR A 11 10.95 -29.93 -21.65
CA TYR A 11 11.85 -28.86 -22.11
C TYR A 11 11.42 -27.45 -21.64
N ARG A 12 10.10 -27.18 -21.59
CA ARG A 12 9.55 -25.92 -21.09
C ARG A 12 9.78 -25.71 -19.58
N ARG A 13 9.72 -26.78 -18.78
CA ARG A 13 10.00 -26.73 -17.33
C ARG A 13 11.47 -26.44 -17.06
N ASP A 14 12.38 -27.07 -17.81
CA ASP A 14 13.83 -26.84 -17.68
C ASP A 14 14.26 -25.43 -18.11
N ALA A 15 13.61 -24.85 -19.13
CA ALA A 15 13.84 -23.47 -19.53
C ALA A 15 13.36 -22.46 -18.46
N CYS A 16 12.20 -22.72 -17.84
CA CYS A 16 11.66 -21.89 -16.75
C CYS A 16 12.58 -21.93 -15.52
N LEU A 17 13.02 -23.11 -15.09
CA LEU A 17 13.94 -23.30 -13.96
C LEU A 17 15.30 -22.63 -14.17
N ARG A 18 15.83 -22.66 -15.41
CA ARG A 18 17.06 -21.95 -15.76
C ARG A 18 16.90 -20.44 -15.68
N ARG A 19 15.78 -19.89 -16.17
CA ARG A 19 15.48 -18.45 -16.08
C ARG A 19 15.27 -17.99 -14.63
N LYS A 20 14.61 -18.79 -13.79
CA LYS A 20 14.43 -18.50 -12.36
C LYS A 20 15.78 -18.40 -11.63
N ARG A 21 16.68 -19.37 -11.84
CA ARG A 21 18.04 -19.33 -11.27
C ARG A 21 18.88 -18.15 -11.77
N ALA A 22 18.72 -17.76 -13.04
CA ALA A 22 19.38 -16.56 -13.56
C ALA A 22 18.84 -15.27 -12.89
N CYS A 23 17.53 -15.21 -12.65
CA CYS A 23 16.89 -14.12 -11.91
C CYS A 23 17.39 -14.04 -10.46
N GLU A 24 17.44 -15.16 -9.74
CA GLU A 24 17.99 -15.23 -8.37
C GLU A 24 19.43 -14.70 -8.31
N LYS A 25 20.29 -15.08 -9.26
CA LYS A 25 21.67 -14.56 -9.36
C LYS A 25 21.73 -13.05 -9.64
N LEU A 26 20.79 -12.50 -10.42
CA LEU A 26 20.72 -11.06 -10.66
C LEU A 26 20.28 -10.31 -9.40
N VAL A 27 19.30 -10.85 -8.67
CA VAL A 27 18.87 -10.32 -7.37
C VAL A 27 20.02 -10.33 -6.36
N GLU A 28 20.76 -11.44 -6.26
CA GLU A 28 21.94 -11.55 -5.38
C GLU A 28 23.03 -10.53 -5.73
N LYS A 29 23.25 -10.27 -7.03
CA LYS A 29 24.32 -9.40 -7.49
C LYS A 29 24.00 -7.90 -7.36
N TYR A 30 22.77 -7.51 -7.69
CA TYR A 30 22.38 -6.10 -7.81
C TYR A 30 21.40 -5.63 -6.74
N GLY A 31 20.74 -6.55 -6.02
CA GLY A 31 19.58 -6.24 -5.20
C GLY A 31 18.31 -6.04 -6.05
N VAL A 32 17.13 -6.25 -5.46
CA VAL A 32 15.86 -6.23 -6.21
C VAL A 32 15.61 -4.87 -6.87
N PHE A 33 15.90 -3.76 -6.21
CA PHE A 33 15.61 -2.39 -6.69
C PHE A 33 16.40 -1.97 -7.95
N ASP A 34 17.58 -2.56 -8.17
CA ASP A 34 18.50 -2.14 -9.23
C ASP A 34 18.55 -3.15 -10.41
N ILE A 35 17.63 -4.12 -10.44
CA ILE A 35 17.46 -5.03 -11.58
C ILE A 35 16.98 -4.22 -12.79
N LYS A 36 17.56 -4.53 -13.96
CA LYS A 36 17.18 -3.92 -15.23
C LYS A 36 16.35 -4.89 -16.08
N GLY A 37 15.27 -4.39 -16.65
CA GLY A 37 14.38 -5.11 -17.56
C GLY A 37 13.48 -6.14 -16.87
N SER A 38 12.90 -7.03 -17.68
CA SER A 38 11.92 -8.03 -17.22
C SER A 38 12.52 -9.44 -17.21
N THR A 39 12.37 -10.14 -16.09
CA THR A 39 12.75 -11.54 -15.92
C THR A 39 11.53 -12.36 -15.45
N VAL A 40 11.70 -13.66 -15.17
CA VAL A 40 10.57 -14.50 -14.73
C VAL A 40 10.09 -14.04 -13.36
N GLY A 41 8.90 -13.43 -13.33
CA GLY A 41 8.23 -12.99 -12.11
C GLY A 41 8.70 -11.63 -11.57
N LEU A 42 9.66 -10.95 -12.23
CA LEU A 42 10.06 -9.57 -11.94
C LEU A 42 9.95 -8.71 -13.20
N GLY A 43 9.25 -7.59 -13.13
CA GLY A 43 9.16 -6.62 -14.22
C GLY A 43 9.55 -5.22 -13.76
N GLU A 44 10.60 -4.65 -14.35
CA GLU A 44 10.93 -3.23 -14.20
C GLU A 44 9.95 -2.36 -14.99
N ASN A 45 9.42 -1.33 -14.34
CA ASN A 45 8.54 -0.33 -14.93
C ASN A 45 9.10 1.04 -14.57
N ILE A 46 9.37 1.85 -15.59
CA ILE A 46 9.87 3.21 -15.45
C ILE A 46 8.68 4.16 -15.50
N CYS A 47 8.67 5.15 -14.63
CA CYS A 47 7.64 6.17 -14.59
C CYS A 47 8.22 7.49 -15.10
N ASP A 48 7.64 8.00 -16.18
CA ASP A 48 8.05 9.26 -16.81
C ASP A 48 6.83 10.00 -17.38
N GLU A 49 7.06 11.13 -18.04
CA GLU A 49 5.98 11.95 -18.62
C GLU A 49 5.17 11.21 -19.71
N ARG A 50 5.76 10.22 -20.38
CA ARG A 50 5.11 9.43 -21.43
C ARG A 50 4.36 8.24 -20.85
N PHE A 51 4.89 7.66 -19.78
CA PHE A 51 4.35 6.52 -19.07
C PHE A 51 4.17 6.90 -17.60
N PRO A 52 3.07 7.60 -17.27
CA PRO A 52 2.81 7.99 -15.89
C PRO A 52 2.69 6.75 -15.00
N CYS A 53 3.14 6.91 -13.77
CA CYS A 53 3.11 5.84 -12.78
C CYS A 53 1.65 5.47 -12.44
N PRO A 54 1.31 4.18 -12.32
CA PRO A 54 -0.03 3.80 -11.90
C PRO A 54 -0.36 4.36 -10.51
N ASP A 55 -1.58 4.83 -10.31
CA ASP A 55 -1.96 5.54 -9.08
C ASP A 55 -1.83 4.68 -7.84
N LEU A 56 -2.13 3.39 -7.97
CA LEU A 56 -1.92 2.42 -6.90
C LEU A 56 -0.44 2.35 -6.46
N VAL A 57 0.50 2.48 -7.40
CA VAL A 57 1.93 2.52 -7.10
C VAL A 57 2.30 3.83 -6.39
N LEU A 58 1.69 4.96 -6.76
CA LEU A 58 1.88 6.23 -6.04
C LEU A 58 1.37 6.13 -4.60
N LEU A 59 0.21 5.49 -4.37
CA LEU A 59 -0.31 5.24 -3.03
C LEU A 59 0.61 4.31 -2.22
N TYR A 60 1.16 3.26 -2.83
CA TYR A 60 2.15 2.38 -2.20
C TYR A 60 3.46 3.12 -1.87
N ALA A 61 3.90 4.02 -2.74
CA ALA A 61 5.05 4.89 -2.48
C ALA A 61 4.81 5.80 -1.26
N ARG A 62 3.63 6.44 -1.18
CA ARG A 62 3.21 7.24 -0.01
C ARG A 62 3.13 6.39 1.27
N MET A 63 2.62 5.16 1.18
CA MET A 63 2.58 4.23 2.32
C MET A 63 3.98 3.93 2.86
N GLY A 64 4.92 3.62 1.97
CA GLY A 64 6.32 3.40 2.34
C GLY A 64 6.96 4.62 3.02
N LEU A 65 6.75 5.80 2.45
CA LEU A 65 7.26 7.04 3.02
C LEU A 65 6.64 7.36 4.38
N HIS A 66 5.34 7.12 4.53
CA HIS A 66 4.64 7.26 5.80
C HIS A 66 5.20 6.34 6.88
N ARG A 67 5.51 5.07 6.56
CA ARG A 67 6.22 4.17 7.47
C ARG A 67 7.56 4.77 7.94
N TYR A 68 8.36 5.29 7.01
CA TYR A 68 9.65 5.88 7.35
C TYR A 68 9.48 7.10 8.28
N ASN A 69 8.56 7.99 7.93
CA ASN A 69 8.22 9.17 8.75
C ASN A 69 7.77 8.79 10.15
N LEU A 70 6.92 7.76 10.28
CA LEU A 70 6.44 7.28 11.58
C LEU A 70 7.57 6.70 12.45
N LEU A 71 8.52 5.98 11.84
CA LEU A 71 9.67 5.39 12.55
C LEU A 71 10.75 6.40 12.92
N GLN A 72 11.02 7.38 12.05
CA GLN A 72 12.13 8.32 12.21
C GLN A 72 11.70 9.69 12.75
N GLY A 73 10.39 9.93 12.89
CA GLY A 73 9.86 11.24 13.28
C GLY A 73 10.09 12.33 12.23
N THR A 74 10.18 11.95 10.95
CA THR A 74 10.43 12.87 9.82
C THR A 74 9.13 13.26 9.12
N LYS A 75 9.18 14.24 8.21
CA LYS A 75 8.02 14.74 7.45
C LYS A 75 8.26 14.76 5.93
N PHE A 76 8.94 13.74 5.41
CA PHE A 76 9.17 13.66 3.96
C PHE A 76 7.85 13.56 3.19
N GLN A 77 7.77 14.28 2.07
CA GLN A 77 6.64 14.27 1.15
C GLN A 77 7.06 13.68 -0.19
N LEU A 78 6.19 12.85 -0.78
CA LEU A 78 6.46 12.24 -2.08
C LEU A 78 6.49 13.33 -3.17
N SER A 79 7.57 13.38 -3.94
CA SER A 79 7.67 14.24 -5.13
C SER A 79 7.24 13.47 -6.38
N ARG A 80 7.87 12.32 -6.63
CA ARG A 80 7.56 11.45 -7.77
C ARG A 80 8.08 10.05 -7.54
N VAL A 81 7.57 9.10 -8.32
CA VAL A 81 8.14 7.76 -8.42
C VAL A 81 8.98 7.70 -9.69
N GLU A 82 10.24 7.26 -9.58
CA GLU A 82 11.12 7.11 -10.74
C GLU A 82 10.86 5.78 -11.47
N LYS A 83 10.75 4.72 -10.68
CA LYS A 83 10.51 3.37 -11.18
C LYS A 83 10.01 2.45 -10.10
N TYR A 84 9.45 1.32 -10.50
CA TYR A 84 9.15 0.22 -9.61
C TYR A 84 9.40 -1.12 -10.27
N ILE A 85 9.69 -2.11 -9.45
CA ILE A 85 9.83 -3.50 -9.87
C ILE A 85 8.68 -4.27 -9.26
N LEU A 86 7.85 -4.83 -10.14
CA LEU A 86 6.75 -5.69 -9.74
C LEU A 86 7.25 -7.12 -9.65
N SER A 87 7.25 -7.66 -8.43
CA SER A 87 7.42 -9.09 -8.19
C SER A 87 6.07 -9.78 -8.11
N LYS A 88 5.77 -10.60 -9.11
CA LYS A 88 4.52 -11.33 -9.23
C LYS A 88 4.77 -12.73 -9.78
N PRO A 89 4.72 -13.77 -8.93
CA PRO A 89 4.88 -15.14 -9.39
C PRO A 89 3.82 -15.52 -10.45
N PRO A 90 4.16 -16.33 -11.46
CA PRO A 90 3.19 -16.78 -12.45
C PRO A 90 2.00 -17.50 -11.79
N GLY A 91 0.77 -17.11 -12.15
CA GLY A 91 -0.46 -17.70 -11.60
C GLY A 91 -0.89 -17.16 -10.24
N VAL A 92 -0.14 -16.22 -9.66
CA VAL A 92 -0.50 -15.53 -8.41
C VAL A 92 -1.04 -14.14 -8.74
N VAL A 93 -2.11 -13.72 -8.07
CA VAL A 93 -2.76 -12.42 -8.31
C VAL A 93 -2.18 -11.28 -7.48
N ILE A 94 -1.63 -11.59 -6.31
CA ILE A 94 -0.94 -10.67 -5.41
C ILE A 94 0.52 -10.45 -5.83
N GLY A 95 1.05 -9.26 -5.54
CA GLY A 95 2.42 -8.88 -5.90
C GLY A 95 3.12 -8.07 -4.82
N SER A 96 4.45 -8.02 -4.91
CA SER A 96 5.29 -7.11 -4.13
C SER A 96 5.88 -6.04 -5.04
N TYR A 97 5.79 -4.80 -4.61
CA TYR A 97 6.18 -3.61 -5.35
C TYR A 97 7.44 -3.03 -4.69
N TYR A 98 8.55 -3.09 -5.41
CA TYR A 98 9.84 -2.53 -5.01
C TYR A 98 9.99 -1.18 -5.72
N ILE A 99 9.68 -0.10 -5.01
CA ILE A 99 9.51 1.23 -5.58
C ILE A 99 10.73 2.09 -5.25
N THR A 100 11.24 2.81 -6.26
CA THR A 100 12.24 3.88 -6.10
C THR A 100 11.55 5.22 -6.35
N LEU A 101 11.62 6.12 -5.37
CA LEU A 101 10.88 7.38 -5.36
C LEU A 101 11.75 8.54 -4.88
N ASP A 102 11.43 9.74 -5.32
CA ASP A 102 12.00 10.98 -4.80
C ASP A 102 11.07 11.57 -3.74
N ALA A 103 11.62 11.94 -2.60
CA ALA A 103 10.89 12.62 -1.54
C ALA A 103 11.60 13.90 -1.11
N MET A 104 10.83 14.94 -0.82
CA MET A 104 11.34 16.22 -0.34
C MET A 104 11.11 16.34 1.16
N ASP A 105 12.07 16.91 1.87
CA ASP A 105 11.89 17.35 3.25
C ASP A 105 11.45 18.82 3.25
N PRO A 106 10.21 19.13 3.68
CA PRO A 106 9.72 20.51 3.75
C PRO A 106 10.59 21.42 4.62
N ALA A 107 11.28 20.86 5.63
CA ALA A 107 12.09 21.62 6.57
C ALA A 107 13.48 22.00 6.01
N ASN A 108 14.00 21.22 5.04
CA ASN A 108 15.39 21.33 4.57
C ASN A 108 15.54 21.91 3.16
N GLY A 109 14.49 22.54 2.60
CA GLY A 109 14.57 23.36 1.39
C GLY A 109 15.10 22.64 0.15
N SER A 110 14.19 22.14 -0.69
CA SER A 110 14.42 21.69 -2.08
C SER A 110 15.39 20.51 -2.30
N SER A 111 16.05 19.98 -1.27
CA SER A 111 16.89 18.78 -1.42
C SER A 111 16.02 17.51 -1.43
N SER A 112 15.81 16.96 -2.63
CA SER A 112 15.16 15.66 -2.78
C SER A 112 16.09 14.53 -2.36
N GLN A 113 15.56 13.56 -1.61
CA GLN A 113 16.23 12.31 -1.29
C GLN A 113 15.59 11.18 -2.06
N ILE A 114 16.43 10.27 -2.56
CA ILE A 114 15.96 9.05 -3.23
C ILE A 114 15.65 8.02 -2.15
N PHE A 115 14.43 7.53 -2.13
CA PHE A 115 13.94 6.48 -1.25
C PHE A 115 13.72 5.18 -2.02
N GLN A 116 13.88 4.08 -1.30
CA GLN A 116 13.53 2.73 -1.74
C GLN A 116 12.52 2.16 -0.75
N THR A 117 11.39 1.66 -1.24
CA THR A 117 10.35 1.04 -0.41
C THR A 117 9.81 -0.25 -1.02
N GLU A 118 9.46 -1.20 -0.15
CA GLU A 118 8.79 -2.45 -0.52
C GLU A 118 7.37 -2.43 0.05
N VAL A 119 6.37 -2.65 -0.81
CA VAL A 119 4.98 -2.88 -0.39
C VAL A 119 4.48 -4.19 -0.98
N SER A 120 3.98 -5.09 -0.14
CA SER A 120 3.43 -6.38 -0.52
C SER A 120 1.93 -6.43 -0.31
N GLU A 121 1.21 -6.93 -1.31
CA GLU A 121 -0.20 -7.27 -1.20
C GLU A 121 -0.35 -8.68 -0.62
N GLU A 122 -1.11 -8.84 0.46
CA GLU A 122 -1.38 -10.17 1.03
C GLU A 122 -2.72 -10.74 0.57
N ALA A 123 -3.61 -9.90 0.04
CA ALA A 123 -4.90 -10.32 -0.50
C ALA A 123 -5.35 -9.44 -1.67
N CYS A 124 -5.89 -10.08 -2.71
CA CYS A 124 -6.47 -9.37 -3.84
C CYS A 124 -7.87 -8.83 -3.47
N GLY A 125 -8.17 -7.58 -3.85
CA GLY A 125 -9.48 -6.95 -3.60
C GLY A 125 -9.75 -6.58 -2.13
N ARG A 126 -8.72 -6.60 -1.29
CA ARG A 126 -8.79 -6.25 0.13
C ARG A 126 -7.60 -5.37 0.50
N LEU A 127 -7.82 -4.44 1.42
CA LEU A 127 -6.74 -3.66 2.02
C LEU A 127 -6.01 -4.54 3.04
N ILE A 128 -5.07 -5.37 2.57
CA ILE A 128 -4.13 -6.10 3.43
C ILE A 128 -2.75 -5.89 2.82
N LEU A 129 -2.07 -4.86 3.31
CA LEU A 129 -0.79 -4.38 2.79
C LEU A 129 0.29 -4.46 3.85
N LEU A 130 1.49 -4.84 3.42
CA LEU A 130 2.69 -4.90 4.24
C LEU A 130 3.77 -4.00 3.67
N CYS A 131 4.42 -3.22 4.51
CA CYS A 131 5.64 -2.49 4.19
C CYS A 131 6.73 -2.86 5.18
N ASN A 132 7.69 -3.67 4.74
CA ASN A 132 8.81 -4.12 5.58
C ASN A 132 10.05 -3.25 5.44
N LEU A 133 10.15 -2.51 4.34
CA LEU A 133 11.32 -1.73 3.99
C LEU A 133 10.87 -0.39 3.43
N ALA A 134 11.38 0.68 4.02
CA ALA A 134 11.37 2.03 3.49
C ALA A 134 12.63 2.70 4.03
N ARG A 135 13.51 3.19 3.15
CA ARG A 135 14.80 3.78 3.52
C ARG A 135 15.30 4.75 2.45
N ILE A 136 16.21 5.62 2.84
CA ILE A 136 16.98 6.44 1.90
C ILE A 136 17.95 5.52 1.14
N ARG A 137 18.10 5.73 -0.16
CA ARG A 137 18.99 4.93 -1.02
C ARG A 137 20.43 5.06 -0.56
N GLY A 138 21.11 3.92 -0.44
CA GLY A 138 22.49 3.83 0.07
C GLY A 138 22.57 3.62 1.58
N ASP A 139 21.47 3.79 2.31
CA ASP A 139 21.42 3.47 3.72
C ASP A 139 21.37 1.94 3.95
N LYS A 140 22.12 1.47 4.95
CA LYS A 140 22.27 0.03 5.24
C LYS A 140 21.19 -0.49 6.19
N SER A 141 20.22 0.33 6.55
CA SER A 141 19.03 -0.09 7.28
C SER A 141 18.29 -1.13 6.43
N ASN A 142 18.52 -2.41 6.70
CA ASN A 142 17.70 -3.49 6.17
C ASN A 142 16.46 -3.57 7.08
N GLY A 143 15.28 -3.81 6.50
CA GLY A 143 14.13 -4.21 7.30
C GLY A 143 14.53 -5.37 8.21
N ARG A 144 14.21 -5.31 9.51
CA ARG A 144 14.72 -6.26 10.53
C ARG A 144 14.12 -7.67 10.41
N GLY A 145 13.28 -7.90 9.41
CA GLY A 145 12.66 -9.19 9.12
C GLY A 145 11.22 -9.02 8.65
N VAL A 146 10.65 -10.10 8.09
CA VAL A 146 9.22 -10.16 7.74
C VAL A 146 8.46 -10.69 8.95
N THR A 147 7.52 -9.90 9.46
CA THR A 147 6.62 -10.34 10.54
C THR A 147 5.34 -10.90 9.93
N ARG A 148 4.83 -11.99 10.49
CA ARG A 148 3.50 -12.51 10.12
C ARG A 148 2.44 -11.48 10.48
N ILE A 149 1.71 -11.00 9.48
CA ILE A 149 0.62 -10.06 9.69
C ILE A 149 -0.57 -10.80 10.32
N ASN A 150 -1.23 -10.14 11.27
CA ASN A 150 -2.60 -10.51 11.59
C ASN A 150 -3.54 -9.98 10.50
N GLY A 151 -3.88 -10.83 9.54
CA GLY A 151 -4.79 -10.52 8.44
C GLY A 151 -6.27 -10.43 8.82
N SER A 152 -6.62 -10.55 10.12
CA SER A 152 -8.00 -10.39 10.57
C SER A 152 -8.50 -8.99 10.21
N LEU A 153 -9.63 -8.89 9.52
CA LEU A 153 -10.23 -7.59 9.26
C LEU A 153 -10.68 -6.96 10.59
N PRO A 154 -10.53 -5.64 10.77
CA PRO A 154 -11.11 -4.96 11.91
C PRO A 154 -12.64 -4.98 11.81
N GLU A 155 -13.31 -5.14 12.94
CA GLU A 155 -14.77 -5.18 13.02
C GLU A 155 -15.33 -3.80 13.36
N TRP A 156 -16.54 -3.51 12.87
CA TRP A 156 -17.26 -2.32 13.28
C TRP A 156 -17.76 -2.52 14.72
N PRO A 157 -17.51 -1.58 15.64
CA PRO A 157 -17.96 -1.71 17.02
C PRO A 157 -19.48 -1.63 17.12
N ALA A 158 -20.05 -2.24 18.17
CA ALA A 158 -21.48 -2.18 18.44
C ALA A 158 -21.97 -0.78 18.86
N GLU A 159 -21.10 0.00 19.51
CA GLU A 159 -21.34 1.41 19.82
C GLU A 159 -20.80 2.29 18.69
N ASN A 160 -21.41 3.45 18.47
CA ASN A 160 -20.96 4.41 17.48
C ASN A 160 -19.48 4.80 17.73
N PRO A 161 -18.53 4.46 16.83
CA PRO A 161 -17.11 4.74 17.04
C PRO A 161 -16.84 6.25 17.13
N PHE A 162 -17.68 7.06 16.52
CA PHE A 162 -17.55 8.52 16.49
C PHE A 162 -18.07 9.23 17.75
N GLU A 163 -18.63 8.47 18.69
CA GLU A 163 -18.99 8.94 20.04
C GLU A 163 -18.10 8.30 21.10
N LYS A 164 -17.72 7.04 20.87
CA LYS A 164 -16.90 6.25 21.80
C LYS A 164 -15.43 6.66 21.81
N TYR A 165 -14.84 6.92 20.64
CA TYR A 165 -13.41 7.14 20.49
C TYR A 165 -13.06 8.60 20.24
N ASN A 166 -11.77 8.92 20.39
CA ASN A 166 -11.27 10.27 20.17
C ASN A 166 -11.49 10.68 18.72
N LEU A 167 -12.12 11.83 18.53
CA LEU A 167 -12.23 12.45 17.23
C LEU A 167 -10.88 13.00 16.81
N VAL A 168 -10.51 12.67 15.59
CA VAL A 168 -9.29 13.16 14.97
C VAL A 168 -9.69 14.31 14.06
N GLU A 169 -9.23 15.51 14.38
CA GLU A 169 -9.25 16.61 13.43
C GLU A 169 -8.34 16.24 12.25
N GLU A 170 -8.73 16.60 11.03
CA GLU A 170 -7.81 16.52 9.89
C GLU A 170 -6.60 17.42 10.18
N SER A 171 -5.57 16.85 10.80
CA SER A 171 -4.26 17.48 10.88
C SER A 171 -3.69 17.61 9.47
N ASP A 172 -2.77 18.56 9.26
CA ASP A 172 -1.98 18.72 8.02
C ASP A 172 -1.19 17.44 7.59
N ASP A 173 -1.22 16.38 8.39
CA ASP A 173 -0.62 15.10 8.06
C ASP A 173 -1.62 14.21 7.25
N ASP A 174 -1.47 14.22 5.92
CA ASP A 174 -2.31 13.57 4.88
C ASP A 174 -2.46 12.02 4.95
N TRP A 175 -2.08 11.36 6.04
CA TRP A 175 -2.04 9.89 6.10
C TRP A 175 -3.41 9.26 6.36
N ILE A 176 -4.36 9.93 7.02
CA ILE A 176 -5.74 9.41 7.17
C ILE A 176 -6.40 9.30 5.79
N ARG A 177 -6.23 10.35 4.99
CA ARG A 177 -6.63 10.38 3.59
C ARG A 177 -5.95 9.25 2.80
N LEU A 178 -4.65 9.06 2.97
CA LEU A 178 -3.94 7.93 2.35
C LEU A 178 -4.57 6.57 2.71
N TYR A 179 -4.96 6.35 3.96
CA TYR A 179 -5.56 5.08 4.39
C TYR A 179 -6.92 4.83 3.72
N MET A 180 -7.75 5.88 3.64
CA MET A 180 -9.01 5.84 2.91
C MET A 180 -8.80 5.59 1.42
N GLU A 181 -7.89 6.33 0.78
CA GLU A 181 -7.55 6.17 -0.66
C GLU A 181 -7.08 4.74 -0.96
N LEU A 182 -6.20 4.19 -0.13
CA LEU A 182 -5.75 2.79 -0.22
C LEU A 182 -6.92 1.81 -0.06
N ALA A 183 -7.83 2.04 0.88
CA ALA A 183 -9.00 1.18 1.09
C ALA A 183 -9.92 1.13 -0.14
N VAL A 184 -10.12 2.27 -0.80
CA VAL A 184 -10.93 2.36 -2.03
C VAL A 184 -10.19 1.75 -3.23
N ALA A 185 -8.93 2.14 -3.46
CA ALA A 185 -8.14 1.69 -4.62
C ALA A 185 -7.83 0.19 -4.61
N THR A 186 -7.64 -0.41 -3.42
CA THR A 186 -7.41 -1.87 -3.31
C THR A 186 -8.68 -2.68 -3.55
N LYS A 187 -9.86 -2.11 -3.25
CA LYS A 187 -11.17 -2.73 -3.47
C LYS A 187 -11.58 -2.68 -4.94
N ASP A 188 -11.44 -1.51 -5.56
CA ASP A 188 -11.81 -1.26 -6.94
C ASP A 188 -10.60 -0.76 -7.72
N ARG A 189 -9.89 -1.70 -8.34
CA ARG A 189 -8.69 -1.41 -9.13
C ARG A 189 -9.00 -0.81 -10.49
N SER A 190 -10.28 -0.61 -10.83
CA SER A 190 -10.68 -0.04 -12.11
C SER A 190 -10.72 1.49 -12.11
N ARG A 191 -10.80 2.14 -10.93
CA ARG A 191 -10.81 3.60 -10.89
C ARG A 191 -9.44 4.21 -11.14
N GLU A 192 -9.45 5.40 -11.73
CA GLU A 192 -8.27 6.20 -12.08
C GLU A 192 -7.92 7.18 -10.94
N ALA A 193 -6.73 7.79 -10.98
CA ALA A 193 -6.23 8.77 -9.98
C ALA A 193 -7.28 9.81 -9.58
N LYS A 194 -7.95 10.36 -10.59
CA LYS A 194 -8.96 11.42 -10.45
C LYS A 194 -10.17 10.96 -9.65
N ASP A 195 -10.37 9.65 -9.49
CA ASP A 195 -11.50 9.05 -8.81
C ASP A 195 -11.24 8.83 -7.30
N TYR A 196 -10.01 9.08 -6.82
CA TYR A 196 -9.62 8.93 -5.41
C TYR A 196 -9.24 10.25 -4.72
N GLY A 197 -9.12 11.34 -5.48
CA GLY A 197 -8.62 12.62 -4.96
C GLY A 197 -9.60 13.37 -4.05
N PRO A 198 -9.18 14.52 -3.47
CA PRO A 198 -10.03 15.35 -2.61
C PRO A 198 -11.27 15.92 -3.31
N SER A 199 -11.27 16.01 -4.64
CA SER A 199 -12.44 16.38 -5.44
C SER A 199 -13.53 15.30 -5.48
N THR A 200 -13.22 14.08 -5.07
CA THR A 200 -14.04 12.89 -5.29
C THR A 200 -14.34 12.15 -4.00
N LEU A 201 -13.36 12.10 -3.09
CA LEU A 201 -13.46 11.57 -1.74
C LEU A 201 -13.31 12.69 -0.70
N GLU A 202 -14.40 12.97 0.02
CA GLU A 202 -14.48 13.99 1.08
C GLU A 202 -14.56 13.29 2.44
N ILE A 203 -13.57 13.49 3.31
CA ILE A 203 -13.63 12.98 4.69
C ILE A 203 -14.62 13.84 5.48
N VAL A 204 -15.55 13.19 6.17
CA VAL A 204 -16.59 13.85 6.96
C VAL A 204 -16.27 13.76 8.45
N LYS A 205 -15.88 12.58 8.94
CA LYS A 205 -15.61 12.36 10.36
C LYS A 205 -14.60 11.22 10.52
N VAL A 206 -13.66 11.40 11.45
CA VAL A 206 -12.65 10.39 11.77
C VAL A 206 -12.65 10.14 13.27
N ALA A 207 -12.67 8.88 13.65
CA ALA A 207 -12.45 8.44 15.02
C ALA A 207 -11.28 7.46 15.07
N MET A 208 -10.51 7.52 16.14
CA MET A 208 -9.32 6.70 16.33
C MET A 208 -9.35 5.98 17.67
N ASP A 209 -9.28 4.66 17.60
CA ASP A 209 -8.96 3.81 18.73
C ASP A 209 -7.46 3.53 18.75
N ALA A 210 -6.76 4.16 19.69
CA ALA A 210 -5.31 4.05 19.90
C ALA A 210 -4.96 3.64 21.34
N ASN A 211 -5.91 3.06 22.08
CA ASN A 211 -5.71 2.71 23.50
C ASN A 211 -5.15 3.85 24.40
N GLY A 212 -5.41 5.11 24.02
CA GLY A 212 -4.93 6.30 24.75
C GLY A 212 -3.55 6.85 24.33
N GLU A 213 -2.86 6.27 23.34
CA GLU A 213 -1.51 6.68 22.90
C GLU A 213 -1.49 7.94 21.99
N GLY A 214 -2.64 8.51 21.64
CA GLY A 214 -2.74 9.71 20.79
C GLY A 214 -2.49 9.43 19.30
N LEU A 215 -2.34 10.50 18.49
CA LEU A 215 -2.30 10.41 17.02
C LEU A 215 -1.06 9.67 16.46
N ASN A 216 0.05 9.74 17.19
CA ASN A 216 1.32 9.12 16.82
C ASN A 216 1.42 7.66 17.26
N ALA A 217 0.34 7.08 17.80
CA ALA A 217 0.29 5.70 18.25
C ALA A 217 0.72 4.73 17.15
N LEU A 218 1.70 3.87 17.41
CA LEU A 218 2.20 2.93 16.41
C LEU A 218 1.14 1.92 15.97
N ASN A 219 0.21 1.61 16.89
CA ASN A 219 -0.93 0.74 16.66
C ASN A 219 -2.22 1.53 16.88
N ALA A 220 -3.06 1.58 15.87
CA ALA A 220 -4.34 2.27 15.95
C ALA A 220 -5.36 1.69 14.97
N THR A 221 -6.64 1.79 15.30
CA THR A 221 -7.76 1.51 14.39
C THR A 221 -8.49 2.80 14.10
N PHE A 222 -8.63 3.10 12.81
CA PHE A 222 -9.26 4.29 12.29
C PHE A 222 -10.64 3.95 11.74
N TYR A 223 -11.63 4.72 12.14
CA TYR A 223 -12.99 4.69 11.62
C TYR A 223 -13.20 5.99 10.85
N VAL A 224 -13.48 5.86 9.55
CA VAL A 224 -13.58 7.01 8.65
C VAL A 224 -14.97 7.01 8.03
N ARG A 225 -15.73 8.09 8.26
CA ARG A 225 -16.91 8.43 7.46
C ARG A 225 -16.47 9.39 6.36
N TYR A 226 -16.80 9.08 5.12
CA TYR A 226 -16.44 9.89 3.97
C TYR A 226 -17.56 9.87 2.93
N LYS A 227 -17.59 10.86 2.05
CA LYS A 227 -18.47 10.89 0.88
C LYS A 227 -17.71 10.40 -0.34
N ASP A 228 -18.34 9.54 -1.14
CA ASP A 228 -17.80 9.04 -2.41
C ASP A 228 -18.65 9.56 -3.58
N LEU A 229 -18.20 10.65 -4.21
CA LEU A 229 -18.91 11.30 -5.31
C LEU A 229 -18.88 10.45 -6.59
N TYR A 230 -17.84 9.64 -6.79
CA TYR A 230 -17.72 8.74 -7.95
C TYR A 230 -18.81 7.65 -7.89
N GLU A 231 -18.99 7.02 -6.73
CA GLU A 231 -20.02 6.00 -6.55
C GLU A 231 -21.44 6.57 -6.54
N ALA A 232 -21.59 7.80 -6.05
CA ALA A 232 -22.87 8.50 -6.08
C ALA A 232 -23.35 8.76 -7.52
N GLN A 233 -22.45 9.06 -8.45
CA GLN A 233 -22.78 9.17 -9.88
C GLN A 233 -23.29 7.85 -10.46
N SER A 234 -22.86 6.73 -9.90
CA SER A 234 -23.33 5.38 -10.25
C SER A 234 -24.59 4.96 -9.48
N GLY A 235 -25.26 5.90 -8.79
CA GLY A 235 -26.51 5.67 -8.07
C GLY A 235 -26.37 4.99 -6.72
N LYS A 236 -25.15 4.84 -6.19
CA LYS A 236 -24.95 4.29 -4.84
C LYS A 236 -25.03 5.37 -3.76
N VAL A 237 -25.15 4.96 -2.49
CA VAL A 237 -25.19 5.88 -1.34
C VAL A 237 -23.91 6.72 -1.28
N LEU A 238 -24.08 8.03 -1.06
CA LEU A 238 -23.01 9.01 -0.98
C LEU A 238 -22.14 8.81 0.26
N ASP A 239 -22.76 8.68 1.43
CA ASP A 239 -22.09 8.42 2.70
C ASP A 239 -21.53 6.98 2.74
N ARG A 240 -20.24 6.88 3.05
CA ARG A 240 -19.45 5.65 3.11
C ARG A 240 -18.63 5.59 4.38
N PHE A 241 -18.24 4.36 4.72
CA PHE A 241 -17.48 4.08 5.92
C PHE A 241 -16.31 3.15 5.61
N ALA A 242 -15.17 3.44 6.20
CA ALA A 242 -13.99 2.59 6.16
C ALA A 242 -13.48 2.33 7.57
N ILE A 243 -12.95 1.13 7.78
CA ILE A 243 -12.18 0.79 8.98
C ILE A 243 -10.78 0.40 8.54
N VAL A 244 -9.76 1.01 9.13
CA VAL A 244 -8.36 0.72 8.81
C VAL A 244 -7.57 0.53 10.10
N ARG A 245 -7.00 -0.65 10.27
CA ARG A 245 -6.08 -0.97 11.36
C ARG A 245 -4.64 -0.81 10.91
N ARG A 246 -3.94 0.11 11.56
CA ARG A 246 -2.50 0.34 11.47
C ARG A 246 -1.78 -0.48 12.53
N ARG A 247 -0.69 -1.13 12.12
CA ARG A 247 0.29 -1.69 13.06
C ARG A 247 1.70 -1.44 12.59
N LEU A 248 2.55 -1.02 13.52
CA LEU A 248 3.98 -0.92 13.32
C LEU A 248 4.69 -1.75 14.39
N HIS A 249 5.31 -2.84 13.96
CA HIS A 249 6.12 -3.69 14.83
C HIS A 249 7.51 -3.07 14.97
N GLU A 250 7.83 -2.54 16.15
CA GLU A 250 9.12 -1.86 16.41
C GLU A 250 10.32 -2.78 16.19
N ASP A 251 10.25 -4.03 16.68
CA ASP A 251 11.35 -4.99 16.60
C ASP A 251 11.79 -5.30 15.17
N THR A 252 10.84 -5.37 14.24
CA THR A 252 11.10 -5.70 12.84
C THR A 252 11.04 -4.49 11.93
N GLY A 253 10.51 -3.37 12.41
CA GLY A 253 10.08 -2.23 11.63
C GLY A 253 8.95 -2.57 10.63
N SER A 254 8.21 -3.65 10.83
CA SER A 254 7.19 -4.07 9.85
C SER A 254 5.93 -3.25 10.04
N PHE A 255 5.51 -2.55 8.99
CA PHE A 255 4.32 -1.71 8.96
C PHE A 255 3.21 -2.42 8.18
N SER A 256 2.01 -2.48 8.73
CA SER A 256 0.87 -3.10 8.05
C SER A 256 -0.38 -2.22 8.13
N LEU A 257 -1.15 -2.27 7.05
CA LEU A 257 -2.50 -1.71 6.97
C LEU A 257 -3.46 -2.83 6.62
N VAL A 258 -4.44 -3.05 7.50
CA VAL A 258 -5.51 -4.02 7.31
C VAL A 258 -6.84 -3.31 7.44
N GLY A 259 -7.67 -3.34 6.40
CA GLY A 259 -8.92 -2.59 6.41
C GLY A 259 -9.99 -3.10 5.46
N SER A 260 -11.16 -2.49 5.58
CA SER A 260 -12.34 -2.80 4.79
C SER A 260 -13.27 -1.60 4.68
N LEU A 261 -13.93 -1.49 3.53
CA LEU A 261 -15.11 -0.64 3.37
C LEU A 261 -16.30 -1.36 4.00
N VAL A 262 -17.09 -0.63 4.79
CA VAL A 262 -18.21 -1.20 5.56
C VAL A 262 -19.50 -0.41 5.31
N THR A 263 -20.63 -1.10 5.48
CA THR A 263 -21.97 -0.52 5.48
C THR A 263 -22.55 -0.75 6.88
N PRO A 264 -22.32 0.18 7.82
CA PRO A 264 -22.86 0.07 9.17
C PRO A 264 -24.38 0.15 9.15
N ASN A 265 -25.03 -0.38 10.18
CA ASN A 265 -26.48 -0.38 10.23
C ASN A 265 -26.97 1.06 10.46
N PRO A 266 -28.09 1.49 9.84
CA PRO A 266 -28.63 2.83 10.04
C PRO A 266 -28.93 3.16 11.52
N GLU A 267 -29.25 2.13 12.31
CA GLU A 267 -29.53 2.24 13.75
C GLU A 267 -28.28 2.63 14.56
N ASP A 268 -27.06 2.35 14.06
CA ASP A 268 -25.79 2.66 14.73
C ASP A 268 -25.50 4.19 14.78
N PHE A 269 -26.34 5.01 14.13
CA PHE A 269 -26.20 6.47 14.03
C PHE A 269 -27.45 7.24 14.51
N GLN A 270 -28.46 6.55 15.04
CA GLN A 270 -29.63 7.20 15.63
C GLN A 270 -29.51 7.21 17.16
N MET A 271 -28.87 8.24 17.72
CA MET A 271 -29.21 8.84 19.03
C MET A 271 -28.76 10.30 19.07
#